data_AF-A0A5S4YIF4-F1
#
_entry.id   AF-A0A5S4YIF4-F1
#
_cell.length_a   1.000
_cell.length_b   1.000
_cell.length_c   1.000
_cell.angle_alpha   90.00
_cell.angle_beta   90.00
_cell.angle_gamma   90.00
#
_symmetry.space_group_name_H-M   'P 1'
#
loop_
_entity.id
_entity.type
_entity.pdbx_description
1 polymer ?
#
loop_
_entity_poly.entity_id
_entity_poly.type
_entity_poly.pdbx_seq_one_letter_code
_entity_poly.pdbx_strand_id
1 'polypeptide(L)' 'MASLALDLVLWLIHVRGHIPRFDDFRPVPAASSTGAGYLVRVLTIMASVFAALSLAVWGTVWLAIQLL' A
#
# COMPACT_ATOMS: atom_id res chain seq x y z
N MET A 1 -15.47 -9.08 -13.05
CA MET A 1 -14.58 -9.64 -12.00
C MET A 1 -13.35 -8.75 -11.97
N ALA A 2 -13.18 -7.91 -10.93
CA ALA A 2 -11.97 -7.09 -10.84
C ALA A 2 -10.76 -8.01 -10.67
N SER A 3 -9.63 -7.70 -11.32
CA SER A 3 -8.42 -8.48 -11.11
C SER A 3 -8.00 -8.39 -9.65
N LEU A 4 -7.56 -9.50 -9.07
CA LEU A 4 -7.20 -9.60 -7.65
C LEU A 4 -6.14 -8.54 -7.28
N ALA A 5 -5.23 -8.24 -8.21
CA ALA A 5 -4.24 -7.17 -8.06
C ALA A 5 -4.87 -5.77 -7.99
N LEU A 6 -5.86 -5.46 -8.84
CA LEU A 6 -6.55 -4.17 -8.82
C LEU A 6 -7.34 -4.01 -7.51
N ASP A 7 -7.99 -5.07 -7.04
CA ASP A 7 -8.74 -5.04 -5.79
C ASP A 7 -7.83 -4.86 -4.57
N LEU A 8 -6.67 -5.54 -4.55
CA LEU A 8 -5.64 -5.37 -3.54
C LEU A 8 -5.10 -3.92 -3.51
N VAL A 9 -4.85 -3.32 -4.68
CA VAL A 9 -4.39 -1.93 -4.78
C VAL A 9 -5.45 -0.96 -4.28
N LEU A 10 -6.71 -1.15 -4.66
CA LEU A 10 -7.82 -0.28 -4.23
C LEU A 10 -8.10 -0.41 -2.72
N TRP A 11 -7.97 -1.62 -2.17
CA TRP A 11 -8.08 -1.90 -0.74
C TRP A 11 -6.91 -1.28 0.04
N LEU A 12 -5.68 -1.43 -0.45
CA LEU A 12 -4.48 -0.84 0.16
C LEU A 12 -4.49 0.69 0.14
N ILE A 13 -5.08 1.29 -0.91
CA ILE A 13 -5.26 2.75 -1.03
C ILE A 13 -6.49 3.23 -0.23
N HIS A 14 -7.25 2.30 0.37
CA HIS A 14 -8.45 2.57 1.17
C HIS A 14 -9.59 3.25 0.38
N VAL A 15 -9.58 3.16 -0.96
CA VAL A 15 -10.62 3.73 -1.83
C VAL A 15 -11.99 3.09 -1.58
N ARG A 16 -11.99 1.84 -1.14
CA ARG A 16 -13.19 1.09 -0.71
C ARG A 16 -13.29 0.91 0.80
N GLY A 17 -12.49 1.64 1.56
CA GLY A 17 -12.36 1.46 3.00
C GLY A 17 -13.55 1.97 3.78
N HIS A 18 -14.13 1.06 4.56
CA HIS A 18 -14.99 1.22 5.74
C HIS A 18 -15.82 2.51 5.80
N ILE A 19 -17.05 2.46 5.25
CA ILE A 19 -18.10 3.40 5.62
C ILE A 19 -18.45 3.11 7.08
N PRO A 20 -18.15 4.00 8.05
CA PRO A 20 -18.51 3.76 9.44
C PRO A 20 -20.04 3.76 9.54
N ARG A 21 -20.63 2.64 9.94
CA ARG A 21 -22.06 2.56 10.23
C ARG A 21 -22.27 3.13 11.64
N PHE A 22 -22.74 4.37 11.72
CA PHE A 22 -22.94 5.13 12.95
C PHE A 22 -24.11 4.63 13.83
N ASP A 23 -24.47 3.34 13.78
CA ASP A 23 -25.60 2.82 14.55
C ASP A 23 -25.22 2.46 16.01
N ASP A 24 -23.92 2.30 16.31
CA ASP A 24 -23.42 1.92 17.64
C ASP A 24 -22.65 3.07 18.31
N PHE A 25 -23.34 4.13 18.73
CA PHE A 25 -22.78 5.14 19.62
C PHE A 25 -22.62 4.59 21.05
N ARG A 26 -21.68 3.67 21.25
CA ARG A 26 -21.13 3.38 22.57
C ARG A 26 -19.89 4.26 22.76
N PRO A 27 -19.74 5.00 23.88
CA PRO A 27 -18.55 5.79 24.13
C PRO A 27 -17.39 4.84 24.48
N VAL A 28 -16.84 4.20 23.46
CA VAL A 28 -15.54 3.53 23.51
C VAL A 28 -14.50 4.63 23.33
N PRO A 29 -13.46 4.70 24.17
CA PRO A 29 -12.29 5.52 23.88
C PRO A 29 -11.69 5.01 22.57
N ALA A 30 -12.01 5.69 21.47
CA ALA A 30 -11.39 5.45 20.19
C ALA A 30 -9.94 5.94 20.32
N ALA A 31 -9.05 5.05 20.78
CA ALA A 31 -7.63 5.27 20.60
C ALA A 31 -7.42 5.52 19.10
N SER A 32 -6.87 6.69 18.77
CA SER A 32 -6.68 7.15 17.41
C SER A 32 -5.72 6.23 16.65
N SER A 33 -6.23 5.12 16.13
CA SER A 33 -5.46 4.19 15.27
C SER A 33 -5.13 4.81 13.92
N THR A 34 -5.73 5.97 13.61
CA THR A 34 -5.47 6.78 12.41
C THR A 34 -3.98 7.05 12.19
N GLY A 35 -3.21 7.29 13.25
CA GLY A 35 -1.77 7.55 13.15
C GLY A 35 -0.95 6.31 12.74
N ALA A 36 -1.28 5.15 13.31
CA ALA A 36 -0.59 3.90 13.00
C ALA A 36 -0.88 3.42 11.58
N GLY A 37 -2.14 3.51 11.13
CA GLY A 37 -2.51 3.15 9.76
C GLY A 37 -1.84 4.04 8.70
N TYR A 38 -1.72 5.34 8.98
CA TYR A 38 -1.02 6.27 8.09
C TYR A 38 0.48 5.95 7.98
N LEU A 39 1.17 5.71 9.10
CA LEU A 39 2.60 5.37 9.10
C LEU A 39 2.88 4.06 8.37
N VAL A 40 2.06 3.03 8.60
CA VAL A 40 2.19 1.75 7.88
C VAL A 40 2.02 1.99 6.38
N ARG A 41 1.03 2.79 5.97
CA ARG A 41 0.80 3.11 4.55
C ARG A 41 1.99 3.83 3.91
N VAL A 42 2.54 4.85 4.58
CA VAL A 42 3.72 5.58 4.09
C VAL A 42 4.91 4.63 3.94
N LEU A 43 5.14 3.76 4.93
CA LEU A 43 6.22 2.79 4.90
C LEU A 43 6.05 1.78 3.75
N THR A 44 4.82 1.28 3.54
CA THR A 44 4.51 0.37 2.42
C THR A 44 4.76 1.03 1.07
N ILE A 45 4.34 2.30 0.90
CA ILE A 45 4.59 3.06 -0.34
C ILE A 45 6.10 3.22 -0.56
N MET A 46 6.84 3.69 0.45
CA MET A 46 8.28 3.88 0.34
C MET A 46 9.00 2.56 0.00
N ALA A 47 8.66 1.46 0.70
CA ALA A 47 9.23 0.15 0.41
C ALA A 47 8.93 -0.31 -1.02
N SER A 48 7.72 -0.09 -1.52
CA SER A 48 7.34 -0.44 -2.90
C SER A 48 8.13 0.36 -3.95
N VAL A 49 8.34 1.66 -3.72
CA VAL A 49 9.14 2.53 -4.60
C VAL A 49 10.59 2.08 -4.61
N PHE A 50 11.18 1.82 -3.44
CA PHE A 50 12.55 1.32 -3.35
C PHE A 50 12.73 -0.03 -4.04
N ALA A 51 11.79 -0.97 -3.86
CA ALA A 51 11.83 -2.26 -4.53
C ALA A 51 11.78 -2.12 -6.06
N ALA A 52 10.90 -1.25 -6.57
CA ALA A 52 10.79 -0.99 -8.00
C ALA A 52 12.06 -0.37 -8.59
N LEU A 53 12.64 0.62 -7.90
CA LEU A 53 13.89 1.26 -8.32
C LEU A 53 15.07 0.28 -8.30
N SER A 54 15.20 -0.53 -7.24
CA SER A 54 16.24 -1.55 -7.15
C SER A 54 16.11 -2.60 -8.25
N LEU A 55 14.89 -3.06 -8.56
CA LEU A 55 14.64 -3.98 -9.66
C LEU A 55 14.95 -3.36 -11.02
N ALA A 56 14.63 -2.09 -11.23
CA ALA A 56 14.96 -1.37 -12.45
C ALA A 56 16.48 -1.29 -12.65
N VAL A 57 17.22 -0.88 -11.61
CA VAL A 57 18.69 -0.81 -11.66
C VAL A 57 19.28 -2.19 -11.92
N TRP A 58 18.87 -3.21 -11.16
CA TRP A 58 19.30 -4.59 -11.38
C TRP A 58 19.04 -5.07 -12.81
N GLY A 59 17.82 -4.84 -13.30
CA GLY A 59 17.42 -5.18 -14.66
C GLY A 59 18.28 -4.50 -15.71
N THR A 60 18.56 -3.20 -15.55
CA THR A 60 19.43 -2.46 -16.48
C THR A 60 20.87 -2.98 -16.49
N VAL A 61 21.44 -3.31 -15.32
CA VAL A 61 22.79 -3.88 -15.22
C VAL A 61 22.85 -5.25 -15.88
N TRP A 62 21.86 -6.10 -15.61
CA TRP A 62 21.75 -7.40 -16.24
C TRP A 62 21.68 -7.29 -17.77
N LEU A 63 20.85 -6.37 -18.27
CA LEU A 63 20.69 -6.12 -19.70
C LEU A 63 22.00 -5.59 -20.31
N ALA A 64 22.69 -4.69 -19.63
CA ALA A 64 24.00 -4.19 -20.07
C ALA A 64 25.04 -5.31 -20.19
N ILE A 65 25.08 -6.26 -19.24
CA ILE A 65 25.99 -7.43 -19.32
C ILE A 65 25.68 -8.31 -20.52
N GLN A 66 24.40 -8.52 -20.83
CA GLN A 66 23.97 -9.36 -21.96
C GLN A 66 24.22 -8.71 -23.33
N LEU A 67 24.31 -7.39 -23.38
CA LEU A 67 24.53 -6.62 -24.62
C LEU A 67 26.00 -6.32 -24.91
N LEU A 68 26.90 -6.68 -24.00
CA LEU A 68 28.35 -6.47 -24.09
C LEU A 68 29.04 -7.73 -24.62
#